data_AF-A0A7C5CCR0-F1
#
_entry.id   AF-A0A7C5CCR0-F1
#
_cell.length_a   1.000
_cell.length_b   1.000
_cell.length_c   1.000
_cell.angle_alpha   90.00
_cell.angle_beta   90.00
_cell.angle_gamma   90.00
#
_symmetry.space_group_name_H-M   'P 1'
#
loop_
_entity.id
_entity.type
_entity.pdbx_description
1 polymer ?
#
loop_
_entity_poly.entity_id
_entity_poly.type
_entity_poly.pdbx_seq_one_letter_code
_entity_poly.pdbx_strand_id
1 'polypeptide(L)'
;MSFEEPKFFLNVARSVSGNAWTDRLDMVAQRQATAIAQQVDVSEIVARILAARGVMAQNALSHLTPTIRELMPDPSVMTDMDAFASRLSRAIL
;
A
#
# COMPACT_ATOMS: atom_id res chain seq x y z
N MET A 1 -8.87 32.82 17.59
CA MET A 1 -8.84 31.45 17.05
C MET A 1 -8.42 31.58 15.61
N SER A 2 -7.16 31.29 15.31
CA SER A 2 -6.62 31.43 13.95
C SER A 2 -7.10 30.24 13.14
N PHE A 3 -7.92 30.49 12.11
CA PHE A 3 -8.28 29.46 11.15
C PHE A 3 -7.10 29.27 10.22
N GLU A 4 -6.47 28.09 10.25
CA GLU A 4 -5.41 27.73 9.30
C GLU A 4 -6.06 27.58 7.92
N GLU A 5 -5.61 28.36 6.94
CA GLU A 5 -6.14 28.27 5.58
C GLU A 5 -5.83 26.89 4.98
N PRO A 6 -6.81 26.24 4.30
CA PRO A 6 -6.59 24.93 3.70
C PRO A 6 -5.50 25.00 2.63
N LYS A 7 -4.44 24.20 2.81
CA LYS A 7 -3.32 24.12 1.86
C LYS A 7 -3.73 23.33 0.61
N PHE A 8 -4.06 24.03 -0.46
CA PHE A 8 -4.39 23.41 -1.75
C PHE A 8 -3.14 22.97 -2.51
N PHE A 9 -3.20 21.80 -3.14
CA PHE A 9 -2.12 21.31 -3.99
C PHE A 9 -2.01 22.19 -5.23
N LEU A 10 -0.79 22.63 -5.54
CA LEU A 10 -0.48 23.57 -6.63
C LEU A 10 -1.33 24.86 -6.58
N ASN A 11 -1.79 25.27 -5.38
CA ASN A 11 -2.66 26.42 -5.16
C ASN A 11 -4.01 26.37 -5.91
N VAL A 12 -4.49 25.18 -6.28
CA VAL A 12 -5.76 25.02 -7.00
C VAL A 12 -6.91 24.82 -6.02
N ALA A 13 -7.51 25.93 -5.56
CA ALA A 13 -8.69 25.91 -4.71
C ALA A 13 -9.98 25.51 -5.47
N ARG A 14 -10.05 25.77 -6.78
CA ARG A 14 -11.21 25.46 -7.63
C ARG A 14 -10.76 25.12 -9.06
N SER A 15 -10.88 23.85 -9.43
CA SER A 15 -10.60 23.37 -10.80
C SER A 15 -11.69 23.79 -11.78
N VAL A 16 -11.51 23.48 -13.07
CA VAL A 16 -12.52 23.66 -14.12
C VAL A 16 -13.84 22.96 -13.78
N SER A 17 -13.79 21.81 -13.10
CA SER A 17 -14.97 21.07 -12.64
C SER A 17 -15.49 21.53 -11.27
N GLY A 18 -14.90 22.57 -10.67
CA GLY A 18 -15.29 23.10 -9.36
C GLY A 18 -14.66 22.40 -8.15
N ASN A 19 -13.68 21.49 -8.34
CA ASN A 19 -13.09 20.73 -7.25
C ASN A 19 -11.75 21.33 -6.78
N ALA A 20 -11.51 21.35 -5.47
CA ALA A 20 -10.21 21.69 -4.91
C ALA A 20 -9.21 20.56 -5.14
N TRP A 21 -7.93 20.89 -5.35
CA TRP A 21 -6.87 19.89 -5.42
C TRP A 21 -6.24 19.73 -4.04
N THR A 22 -6.16 18.51 -3.58
CA THR A 22 -5.49 18.14 -2.32
C THR A 22 -4.38 17.15 -2.63
N ASP A 23 -3.25 17.26 -1.94
CA ASP A 23 -2.24 16.20 -2.01
C ASP A 23 -2.83 14.94 -1.38
N ARG A 24 -2.48 13.78 -1.94
CA ARG A 24 -2.87 12.49 -1.38
C ARG A 24 -2.03 12.15 -0.15
N LEU A 25 -0.85 12.73 -0.04
CA LEU A 25 0.05 12.54 1.10
C LEU A 25 -0.13 13.68 2.10
N ASP A 26 -0.42 13.34 3.34
CA ASP A 26 -0.23 14.25 4.46
C ASP A 26 1.27 14.36 4.81
N MET A 27 1.60 15.16 5.83
CA MET A 27 3.01 15.33 6.22
C MET A 27 3.69 14.04 6.66
N VAL A 28 2.94 13.10 7.25
CA VAL A 28 3.51 11.82 7.72
C VAL A 28 3.79 10.92 6.52
N ALA A 29 2.83 10.80 5.62
CA ALA A 29 2.94 10.00 4.41
C ALA A 29 4.00 10.57 3.45
N GLN A 30 4.22 11.89 3.42
CA GLN A 30 5.31 12.50 2.67
C GLN A 30 6.68 12.08 3.22
N ARG A 31 6.86 12.05 4.54
CA ARG A 31 8.09 11.54 5.17
C ARG A 31 8.30 10.05 4.91
N GLN A 32 7.22 9.27 4.92
CA GLN A 32 7.27 7.84 4.56
C GLN A 32 7.70 7.66 3.10
N ALA A 33 7.17 8.46 2.17
CA ALA A 33 7.58 8.42 0.77
C ALA A 33 9.09 8.71 0.62
N THR A 34 9.61 9.72 1.31
CA THR A 34 11.06 10.00 1.34
C THR A 34 11.85 8.81 1.88
N ALA A 35 11.39 8.19 2.98
CA ALA A 35 12.07 7.03 3.55
C ALA A 35 12.09 5.83 2.59
N ILE A 36 10.98 5.56 1.90
CA ILE A 36 10.91 4.49 0.89
C ILE A 36 11.91 4.75 -0.25
N ALA A 37 11.96 5.97 -0.79
CA ALA A 37 12.88 6.32 -1.88
C ALA A 37 14.36 6.26 -1.47
N GLN A 38 14.68 6.44 -0.19
CA GLN A 38 16.05 6.35 0.33
C GLN A 38 16.49 4.91 0.63
N GLN A 39 15.57 4.06 1.09
CA GLN A 39 15.87 2.69 1.51
C GLN A 39 15.73 1.66 0.38
N VAL A 40 14.93 2.00 -0.63
CA VAL A 40 14.61 1.11 -1.75
C VAL A 40 14.97 1.82 -3.04
N ASP A 41 15.62 1.12 -3.96
CA ASP A 41 16.03 1.64 -5.27
C ASP A 41 14.81 1.80 -6.20
N VAL A 42 13.97 2.79 -5.90
CA VAL A 42 12.76 3.14 -6.66
C VAL A 42 12.68 4.63 -6.86
N SER A 43 12.04 5.04 -7.95
CA SER A 43 11.78 6.47 -8.19
C SER A 43 10.92 7.09 -7.08
N GLU A 44 11.10 8.39 -6.85
CA GLU A 44 10.29 9.16 -5.90
C GLU A 44 8.79 9.02 -6.15
N ILE A 45 8.37 8.99 -7.42
CA ILE A 45 6.96 8.84 -7.80
C ILE A 45 6.41 7.50 -7.28
N VAL A 46 7.15 6.41 -7.46
CA VAL A 46 6.75 5.08 -6.96
C VAL A 46 6.70 5.08 -5.44
N ALA A 47 7.69 5.69 -4.78
CA ALA A 47 7.73 5.79 -3.33
C ALA A 47 6.52 6.57 -2.76
N ARG A 48 6.12 7.67 -3.40
CA ARG A 48 4.90 8.43 -3.06
C ARG A 48 3.63 7.60 -3.23
N ILE A 49 3.55 6.81 -4.30
CA ILE A 49 2.42 5.91 -4.54
C ILE A 49 2.33 4.82 -3.46
N LEU A 50 3.47 4.25 -3.05
CA LEU A 50 3.54 3.26 -1.98
C LEU A 50 3.11 3.84 -0.63
N ALA A 51 3.62 5.02 -0.26
CA ALA A 51 3.21 5.71 0.96
C ALA A 51 1.71 6.05 0.95
N ALA A 52 1.16 6.48 -0.19
CA ALA A 52 -0.26 6.75 -0.36
C ALA A 52 -1.17 5.51 -0.25
N ARG A 53 -0.58 4.31 -0.24
CA ARG A 53 -1.23 3.01 0.02
C ARG A 53 -0.96 2.48 1.44
N GLY A 54 -0.26 3.24 2.28
CA GLY A 54 0.11 2.82 3.63
C GLY A 54 1.24 1.80 3.68
N VAL A 55 2.01 1.65 2.60
CA VAL A 55 3.14 0.72 2.56
C VAL A 55 4.34 1.35 3.25
N MET A 56 4.88 0.66 4.24
CA MET A 56 6.10 1.08 4.95
C MET A 56 7.34 0.69 4.15
N ALA A 57 8.45 1.41 4.34
CA ALA A 57 9.71 1.16 3.63
C ALA A 57 10.20 -0.29 3.76
N GLN A 58 10.09 -0.89 4.95
CA GLN A 58 10.42 -2.31 5.16
C GLN A 58 9.59 -3.31 4.33
N ASN A 59 8.38 -2.92 3.91
CA ASN A 59 7.46 -3.78 3.16
C ASN A 59 7.42 -3.43 1.66
N ALA A 60 8.14 -2.40 1.23
CA ALA A 60 8.04 -1.86 -0.12
C ALA A 60 8.47 -2.87 -1.20
N LEU A 61 9.57 -3.60 -0.98
CA LEU A 61 10.02 -4.63 -1.93
C LEU A 61 9.01 -5.78 -2.05
N SER A 62 8.57 -6.36 -0.93
CA SER A 62 7.56 -7.43 -0.93
C SER A 62 6.24 -6.98 -1.56
N HIS A 63 5.90 -5.69 -1.48
CA HIS A 63 4.73 -5.13 -2.14
C HIS A 63 4.92 -4.94 -3.66
N LEU A 64 6.14 -4.62 -4.13
CA LEU A 64 6.44 -4.42 -5.55
C LEU A 64 6.64 -5.74 -6.30
N THR A 65 7.24 -6.72 -5.65
CA THR A 65 7.53 -8.05 -6.22
C THR A 65 6.95 -9.15 -5.34
N PRO A 66 5.61 -9.21 -5.18
CA PRO A 66 4.98 -10.22 -4.34
C PRO A 66 5.15 -11.61 -4.96
N THR A 67 5.49 -12.60 -4.13
CA THR A 67 5.44 -14.01 -4.53
C THR A 67 4.28 -14.71 -3.84
N ILE A 68 3.67 -15.71 -4.52
CA ILE A 68 2.62 -16.54 -3.92
C ILE A 68 3.14 -17.21 -2.65
N ARG A 69 4.40 -17.66 -2.64
CA ARG A 69 5.01 -18.35 -1.50
C ARG A 69 5.11 -17.46 -0.25
N GLU A 70 5.55 -16.22 -0.39
CA GLU A 70 5.71 -15.30 0.75
C GLU A 70 4.38 -14.76 1.28
N LEU A 71 3.37 -14.66 0.41
CA LEU A 71 2.04 -14.19 0.78
C LEU A 71 1.10 -15.33 1.23
N MET A 72 1.50 -16.58 1.07
CA MET A 72 0.68 -17.73 1.44
C MET A 72 0.55 -17.78 2.98
N PRO A 73 -0.67 -17.63 3.53
CA PRO A 73 -0.88 -17.90 4.95
C PRO A 73 -0.76 -19.40 5.20
N ASP A 74 -0.78 -19.82 6.48
CA ASP A 74 -0.96 -21.23 6.81
C ASP A 74 -2.20 -21.79 6.06
N PRO A 75 -2.06 -22.78 5.16
CA PRO A 75 -3.18 -23.28 4.36
C PRO A 75 -4.36 -23.75 5.21
N SER A 76 -4.12 -24.24 6.43
CA SER A 76 -5.17 -24.71 7.33
C SER A 76 -6.13 -23.60 7.77
N VAL A 77 -5.80 -22.32 7.57
CA VAL A 77 -6.74 -21.20 7.81
C VAL A 77 -7.75 -21.02 6.67
N MET A 78 -7.51 -21.64 5.51
CA MET A 78 -8.48 -21.63 4.41
C MET A 78 -9.65 -22.56 4.75
N THR A 79 -10.86 -22.12 4.41
CA THR A 79 -12.10 -22.87 4.67
C THR A 79 -11.99 -24.31 4.16
N ASP A 80 -12.20 -25.27 5.07
CA ASP A 80 -12.18 -26.72 4.84
C ASP A 80 -10.87 -27.31 4.29
N MET A 81 -9.73 -26.62 4.40
CA MET A 81 -8.46 -27.10 3.83
C MET A 81 -8.02 -28.45 4.39
N ASP A 82 -8.13 -28.68 5.70
CA ASP A 82 -7.72 -29.94 6.33
C ASP A 82 -8.62 -31.11 5.91
N ALA A 83 -9.94 -30.86 5.81
CA ALA A 83 -10.90 -31.84 5.34
C ALA A 83 -10.68 -32.17 3.85
N PHE A 84 -10.39 -31.16 3.03
CA PHE A 84 -10.02 -31.33 1.63
C PHE A 84 -8.75 -32.17 1.49
N ALA A 85 -7.67 -31.81 2.18
CA ALA A 85 -6.39 -32.52 2.12
C ALA A 85 -6.53 -33.98 2.54
N SER A 86 -7.29 -34.25 3.62
CA SER A 86 -7.57 -35.61 4.10
C SER A 86 -8.41 -36.44 3.12
N ARG A 87 -9.40 -35.81 2.47
CA ARG A 87 -10.23 -36.48 1.45
C ARG A 87 -9.43 -36.80 0.20
N LEU A 88 -8.55 -35.88 -0.23
CA LEU A 88 -7.71 -36.05 -1.41
C LEU A 88 -6.69 -37.17 -1.20
N SER A 89 -5.98 -37.18 -0.07
CA SER A 89 -4.99 -38.22 0.23
C SER A 89 -5.63 -39.61 0.27
N ARG A 90 -6.80 -39.75 0.91
CA ARG A 90 -7.57 -41.00 0.96
C ARG A 90 -8.08 -41.48 -0.41
N ALA A 91 -8.23 -40.59 -1.39
CA ALA A 91 -8.69 -40.97 -2.73
C ALA A 91 -7.56 -41.51 -3.61
N ILE A 92 -6.30 -41.15 -3.31
CA ILE A 92 -5.12 -41.53 -4.08
C ILE A 92 -4.41 -42.74 -3.46
N LEU A 93 -4.39 -42.83 -2.12
CA LEU A 93 -3.83 -43.95 -1.34
C LEU A 93 -4.85 -45.07 -1.18
#